data_AF-A0ABD5QHT5-F1
#
_entry.id   AF-A0ABD5QHT5-F1
#
_cell.length_a   1.000
_cell.length_b   1.000
_cell.length_c   1.000
_cell.angle_alpha   90.00
_cell.angle_beta   90.00
_cell.angle_gamma   90.00
#
_symmetry.space_group_name_H-M   'P 1'
#
loop_
_entity.id
_entity.type
_entity.pdbx_description
1 polymer ?
#
loop_
_entity_poly.entity_id
_entity_poly.type
_entity_poly.pdbx_seq_one_letter_code
_entity_poly.pdbx_strand_id
1 'polypeptide(L)'
;MTERTLRRAQYEAFEFELVEQGVLVRNASHENPSDHEYLVRIADGLPDSCTCPADEHHQGACKHRVAVAIRSPVLDSAYNLQCVRNLSARPVATQ
;
A
#
# COMPACT_ATOMS: atom_id res chain seq x y z
N MET A 1 -8.55 -3.58 13.67
CA MET A 1 -7.95 -2.25 13.48
C MET A 1 -8.26 -1.39 14.69
N THR A 2 -7.29 -0.63 15.21
CA THR A 2 -7.48 0.19 16.43
C THR A 2 -7.68 1.67 16.07
N GLU A 3 -8.30 2.44 16.96
CA GLU A 3 -8.40 3.91 16.82
C GLU A 3 -7.03 4.58 16.73
N ARG A 4 -6.02 4.05 17.44
CA ARG A 4 -4.63 4.51 17.34
C ARG A 4 -4.07 4.33 15.93
N THR A 5 -4.32 3.17 15.31
CA THR A 5 -3.88 2.89 13.93
C THR A 5 -4.50 3.89 12.96
N LEU A 6 -5.81 4.16 13.08
CA LEU A 6 -6.51 5.12 12.23
C LEU A 6 -5.93 6.53 12.36
N ARG A 7 -5.78 7.03 13.59
CA ARG A 7 -5.25 8.37 13.84
C ARG A 7 -3.85 8.54 13.24
N ARG A 8 -2.98 7.55 13.39
CA ARG A 8 -1.64 7.59 12.79
C ARG A 8 -1.69 7.60 11.27
N ALA A 9 -2.55 6.77 10.67
CA ALA A 9 -2.74 6.74 9.22
C ALA A 9 -3.23 8.08 8.64
N GLN A 10 -4.00 8.84 9.43
CA GLN A 10 -4.54 10.14 9.06
C GLN A 10 -3.51 11.27 9.19
N TYR A 11 -2.79 11.36 10.32
CA TYR A 11 -1.98 12.53 10.65
C TYR A 11 -0.47 12.38 10.40
N GLU A 12 0.09 11.17 10.30
CA GLU A 12 1.50 11.02 9.93
C GLU A 12 1.71 11.42 8.46
N ALA A 13 2.86 12.05 8.19
CA ALA A 13 3.25 12.49 6.85
C ALA A 13 3.74 11.28 6.04
N PHE A 14 2.83 10.65 5.30
CA PHE A 14 3.18 9.57 4.38
C PHE A 14 3.41 10.10 2.97
N GLU A 15 4.51 9.68 2.38
CA GLU A 15 4.77 9.77 0.94
C GLU A 15 4.39 8.43 0.29
N PHE A 16 3.86 8.51 -0.93
CA PHE A 16 3.39 7.35 -1.68
C PHE A 16 4.05 7.33 -3.05
N GLU A 17 4.63 6.20 -3.41
CA GLU A 17 5.17 5.94 -4.73
C GLU A 17 4.51 4.69 -5.31
N LEU A 18 4.03 4.78 -6.55
CA LEU A 18 3.44 3.65 -7.27
C LEU A 18 4.58 2.83 -7.89
N VAL A 19 4.66 1.56 -7.51
CA VAL A 19 5.67 0.63 -8.02
C VAL A 19 4.98 -0.60 -8.62
N GLU A 20 5.72 -1.38 -9.40
CA GLU A 20 5.15 -2.54 -10.10
C GLU A 20 4.47 -3.54 -9.16
N GLN A 21 4.94 -3.65 -7.91
CA GLN A 21 4.45 -4.61 -6.93
C GLN A 21 3.34 -4.05 -6.02
N GLY A 22 3.01 -2.75 -6.10
CA GLY A 22 2.01 -2.10 -5.25
C GLY A 22 2.32 -0.63 -4.97
N VAL A 23 2.21 -0.24 -3.70
CA VAL A 23 2.46 1.14 -3.25
C VAL A 23 3.59 1.13 -2.22
N LEU A 24 4.67 1.82 -2.52
CA LEU A 24 5.76 2.08 -1.59
C LEU A 24 5.35 3.25 -0.69
N VAL A 25 5.33 3.02 0.62
CA VAL A 25 4.87 3.99 1.61
C VAL A 25 6.05 4.39 2.48
N ARG A 26 6.44 5.66 2.42
CA ARG A 26 7.50 6.22 3.27
C ARG A 26 6.91 7.11 4.35
N ASN A 27 7.35 6.93 5.59
CA ASN A 27 6.93 7.80 6.70
C ASN A 27 7.90 8.97 6.88
N ALA A 28 7.58 10.12 6.28
CA ALA A 28 8.36 11.35 6.37
C ALA A 28 8.29 12.03 7.74
N SER A 29 7.40 11.58 8.64
CA SER A 29 7.39 12.04 10.04
C SER A 29 8.43 11.35 10.93
N HIS A 30 9.14 10.34 10.42
CA HIS A 30 10.20 9.67 11.17
C HIS A 30 11.53 10.43 11.08
N GLU A 31 12.38 10.30 12.11
CA GLU A 31 13.72 10.96 12.14
C GLU A 31 14.62 10.51 10.97
N ASN A 32 14.48 9.24 10.56
CA ASN A 32 15.11 8.66 9.38
C ASN A 32 14.02 8.10 8.44
N PRO A 33 13.46 8.94 7.54
CA PRO A 33 12.40 8.52 6.63
C PRO A 33 12.80 7.36 5.71
N SER A 34 14.06 7.34 5.25
CA SER A 34 14.58 6.30 4.34
C SER A 34 14.57 4.89 4.96
N ASP A 35 14.66 4.78 6.28
CA ASP A 35 14.55 3.49 6.99
C ASP A 35 13.08 3.09 7.24
N HIS A 36 12.13 3.95 6.89
CA HIS A 36 10.71 3.81 7.18
C HIS A 36 9.89 3.73 5.90
N GLU A 37 10.37 2.88 4.99
CA GLU A 37 9.78 2.62 3.70
C GLU A 37 9.27 1.18 3.62
N TYR A 38 7.99 1.02 3.31
CA TYR A 38 7.33 -0.28 3.32
C TYR A 38 6.41 -0.44 2.11
N LEU A 39 6.49 -1.61 1.47
CA LEU A 39 5.66 -1.94 0.32
C LEU A 39 4.31 -2.45 0.81
N VAL A 40 3.24 -1.79 0.37
CA VAL A 40 1.85 -2.23 0.52
C VAL A 40 1.39 -2.88 -0.78
N ARG A 41 1.00 -4.15 -0.72
CA ARG A 41 0.45 -4.87 -1.88
C ARG A 41 -1.06 -4.65 -1.97
N ILE A 42 -1.55 -4.53 -3.20
CA ILE A 42 -2.98 -4.42 -3.50
C ILE A 42 -3.45 -5.75 -4.07
N ALA A 43 -4.57 -6.27 -3.56
CA ALA A 43 -5.29 -7.40 -4.11
C ALA A 43 -6.78 -7.08 -4.11
N ASP A 44 -7.46 -7.38 -5.22
CA ASP A 44 -8.90 -7.15 -5.40
C ASP A 44 -9.35 -5.73 -5.00
N GLY A 45 -8.53 -4.73 -5.33
CA GLY A 45 -8.81 -3.32 -5.06
C GLY A 45 -8.61 -2.90 -3.59
N LEU A 46 -8.00 -3.73 -2.75
CA LEU A 46 -7.78 -3.45 -1.33
C LEU A 46 -6.32 -3.65 -0.91
N PRO A 47 -5.82 -2.87 0.08
CA PRO A 47 -4.52 -3.11 0.71
C PRO A 47 -4.49 -4.44 1.48
N ASP A 48 -3.84 -5.43 0.88
CA ASP A 48 -3.82 -6.82 1.35
C ASP A 48 -2.73 -7.08 2.39
N SER A 49 -1.49 -6.70 2.08
CA SER A 49 -0.32 -6.98 2.92
C SER A 49 0.68 -5.83 2.89
N CYS A 50 1.52 -5.74 3.91
CA CYS A 50 2.58 -4.74 4.00
C CYS A 50 3.88 -5.35 4.53
N THR A 51 5.04 -4.91 4.02
CA THR A 51 6.36 -5.38 4.49
C THR A 51 6.81 -4.76 5.81
N CYS A 52 5.93 -4.04 6.52
CA CYS A 52 6.28 -3.44 7.80
C CYS A 52 6.16 -4.46 8.96
N PRO A 53 6.99 -4.34 10.01
CA PRO A 53 6.95 -5.27 11.15
C PRO A 53 5.57 -5.38 11.81
N ALA A 54 4.77 -4.31 11.75
CA ALA A 54 3.45 -4.31 12.37
C ALA A 54 2.44 -5.22 11.64
N ASP A 55 2.60 -5.46 10.33
CA ASP A 55 1.72 -6.36 9.57
C ASP A 55 2.09 -7.83 9.82
N GLU A 56 3.36 -8.11 10.15
CA GLU A 56 3.84 -9.44 10.51
C GLU A 56 3.44 -9.86 11.94
N HIS A 57 3.50 -8.92 12.89
CA HIS A 57 3.36 -9.24 14.32
C HIS A 57 1.97 -8.99 14.90
N HIS A 58 1.09 -8.26 14.21
CA HIS A 58 -0.21 -7.89 14.75
C HIS A 58 -1.36 -8.34 13.85
N GLN A 59 -2.50 -8.66 14.47
CA GLN A 59 -3.72 -8.97 13.72
C GLN A 59 -4.40 -7.68 13.23
N GLY A 60 -4.67 -7.65 11.92
CA GLY A 60 -5.39 -6.57 11.25
C GLY A 60 -4.47 -5.54 10.58
N ALA A 61 -5.07 -4.67 9.77
CA ALA A 61 -4.33 -3.74 8.92
C ALA A 61 -3.41 -2.80 9.73
N CYS A 62 -2.13 -2.80 9.36
CA CYS A 62 -1.17 -1.81 9.84
C CYS A 62 -1.53 -0.39 9.38
N LYS A 63 -0.93 0.63 10.01
CA LYS A 63 -1.19 2.03 9.66
C LYS A 63 -0.91 2.36 8.19
N HIS A 64 0.03 1.66 7.54
CA HIS A 64 0.38 1.88 6.13
C HIS A 64 -0.74 1.41 5.20
N ARG A 65 -1.27 0.20 5.44
CA ARG A 65 -2.44 -0.32 4.71
C ARG A 65 -3.65 0.60 4.88
N VAL A 66 -3.90 1.05 6.10
CA VAL A 66 -4.98 2.02 6.37
C VAL A 66 -4.70 3.35 5.66
N ALA A 67 -3.46 3.83 5.66
CA ALA A 67 -3.07 5.09 5.03
C ALA A 67 -3.30 5.08 3.51
N VAL A 68 -3.04 3.94 2.85
CA VAL A 68 -3.38 3.72 1.44
C VAL A 68 -4.90 3.64 1.26
N ALA A 69 -5.60 2.86 2.08
CA ALA A 69 -7.05 2.64 1.96
C ALA A 69 -7.87 3.94 2.05
N ILE A 70 -7.48 4.87 2.95
CA ILE A 70 -8.23 6.13 3.14
C ILE A 70 -7.91 7.20 2.08
N ARG A 71 -6.92 6.97 1.21
CA ARG A 71 -6.50 7.90 0.15
C ARG A 71 -6.86 7.31 -1.21
N SER A 72 -8.15 7.41 -1.58
CA SER A 72 -8.70 6.81 -2.81
C SER A 72 -7.84 7.04 -4.07
N PRO A 73 -7.30 8.24 -4.35
CA PRO A 73 -6.47 8.44 -5.54
C PRO A 73 -5.22 7.53 -5.59
N VAL A 74 -4.63 7.22 -4.44
CA VAL A 74 -3.47 6.31 -4.35
C VAL A 74 -3.92 4.88 -4.60
N LEU A 75 -4.98 4.43 -3.92
CA LEU A 75 -5.51 3.07 -4.04
C LEU A 75 -6.00 2.78 -5.47
N ASP A 76 -6.79 3.68 -6.03
CA ASP A 76 -7.36 3.55 -7.38
C ASP A 76 -6.24 3.50 -8.42
N SER A 77 -5.22 4.36 -8.30
CA SER A 77 -4.09 4.36 -9.22
C SER A 77 -3.29 3.06 -9.15
N ALA A 78 -3.02 2.56 -7.95
CA ALA A 78 -2.31 1.29 -7.75
C ALA A 78 -3.11 0.09 -8.30
N TYR A 79 -4.42 0.06 -8.06
CA TYR A 79 -5.29 -0.98 -8.59
C TYR A 79 -5.38 -0.93 -10.12
N ASN A 80 -5.52 0.26 -10.71
CA ASN A 80 -5.54 0.43 -12.16
C ASN A 80 -4.23 -0.01 -12.80
N LEU A 81 -3.08 0.33 -12.20
CA LEU A 81 -1.78 -0.12 -12.68
C LEU A 81 -1.67 -1.66 -12.66
N GLN A 82 -2.14 -2.30 -11.58
CA GLN A 82 -2.20 -3.76 -11.49
C GLN A 82 -3.10 -4.36 -12.57
N CYS A 83 -4.27 -3.78 -12.83
CA CYS A 83 -5.18 -4.22 -13.89
C CYS A 83 -4.53 -4.12 -15.28
N VAL A 84 -3.89 -2.98 -15.59
CA VAL A 84 -3.17 -2.79 -16.86
C VAL A 84 -2.04 -3.81 -17.02
N ARG A 85 -1.28 -4.06 -15.95
CA ARG A 85 -0.23 -5.09 -15.94
C ARG A 85 -0.79 -6.49 -16.17
N ASN A 86 -1.86 -6.85 -15.48
CA ASN A 86 -2.47 -8.17 -15.61
C ASN A 86 -3.04 -8.38 -17.02
N LEU A 87 -3.62 -7.34 -17.63
CA LEU A 87 -4.09 -7.39 -19.02
C LEU A 87 -2.94 -7.55 -20.02
N SER A 88 -1.82 -6.85 -19.82
CA SER A 88 -0.64 -6.94 -20.69
C SER A 88 0.14 -8.25 -20.52
N ALA A 89 0.06 -8.91 -19.36
CA ALA A 89 0.70 -10.19 -19.09
C ALA A 89 -0.10 -11.41 -19.59
N ARG A 90 -1.35 -11.24 -20.05
CA ARG A 90 -2.15 -12.35 -20.59
C ARG A 90 -1.56 -12.77 -21.95
N PRO A 91 -1.17 -14.04 -22.14
CA PRO A 91 -0.78 -14.50 -23.46
C PRO A 91 -1.98 -14.37 -24.40
N VAL A 92 -1.76 -13.81 -25.60
CA VAL A 92 -2.71 -13.91 -26.70
C VAL A 92 -2.92 -15.40 -26.96
N ALA A 93 -4.12 -15.89 -26.68
CA ALA A 93 -4.53 -17.22 -27.07
C ALA A 93 -4.45 -17.27 -28.60
N THR A 94 -3.41 -17.93 -29.11
CA THR A 94 -3.27 -18.19 -30.54
C THR A 94 -4.25 -19.30 -30.87
N GLN A 95 -5.25 -18.98 -31.68
CA GLN A 95 -6.21 -19.94 -32.25
C GLN A 95 -5.51 -20.84 -33.26
#